data_AF-A0A354H1B1-F1
#
_entry.id   AF-A0A354H1B1-F1
#
_cell.length_a   1.000
_cell.length_b   1.000
_cell.length_c   1.000
_cell.angle_alpha   90.00
_cell.angle_beta   90.00
_cell.angle_gamma   90.00
#
_symmetry.space_group_name_H-M   'P 1'
#
loop_
_entity.id
_entity.type
_entity.pdbx_description
1 polymer ?
#
loop_
_entity_poly.entity_id
_entity_poly.type
_entity_poly.pdbx_seq_one_letter_code
_entity_poly.pdbx_strand_id
1 'polypeptide(L)' 'MTLTVEAVYTNGVLKPKHPLTLAEGTEVRLTLSPVDEDYDPLEAVIGIGQGPADGADQHDHYIYGTPKR' A
#
# COMPACT_ATOMS: atom_id res chain seq x y z
N MET A 1 -3.41 -4.95 18.49
CA MET A 1 -2.52 -4.35 17.48
C MET A 1 -2.05 -5.45 16.55
N THR A 2 -2.09 -5.21 15.24
CA THR A 2 -1.59 -6.12 14.21
C THR A 2 -0.20 -5.69 13.78
N LEU A 3 0.76 -6.60 13.79
CA LEU A 3 2.13 -6.36 13.33
C LEU A 3 2.30 -7.03 11.96
N THR A 4 2.58 -6.24 10.92
CA THR A 4 2.90 -6.77 9.58
C THR A 4 4.40 -7.01 9.51
N VAL A 5 4.80 -8.23 9.14
CA VAL A 5 6.21 -8.63 9.04
C VAL A 5 6.42 -9.42 7.75
N GLU A 6 7.53 -9.16 7.08
CA GLU A 6 7.91 -9.94 5.91
C GLU A 6 8.58 -11.24 6.34
N ALA A 7 8.20 -12.35 5.69
CA ALA A 7 8.75 -13.67 5.95
C ALA A 7 8.89 -14.45 4.65
N VAL A 8 9.81 -15.42 4.64
CA VAL A 8 9.97 -16.37 3.54
C VAL A 8 9.49 -17.73 3.99
N TYR A 9 8.60 -18.34 3.21
CA TYR A 9 8.15 -19.70 3.46
C TYR A 9 9.13 -20.70 2.85
N THR A 10 9.86 -21.45 3.69
CA THR A 10 10.83 -22.48 3.24
C THR A 10 10.69 -23.75 4.05
N ASN A 11 10.67 -24.90 3.38
CA ASN A 11 10.58 -26.23 4.02
C ASN A 11 9.40 -26.36 5.01
N GLY A 12 8.26 -25.75 4.69
CA GLY A 12 7.08 -25.82 5.56
C GLY A 12 7.03 -24.79 6.70
N VAL A 13 8.04 -23.93 6.84
CA VAL A 13 8.18 -22.98 7.96
C VAL A 13 8.28 -21.54 7.46
N LEU A 14 7.52 -20.63 8.08
CA LEU A 14 7.65 -19.18 7.88
C LEU A 14 8.89 -18.65 8.63
N LYS A 15 9.83 -18.06 7.90
CA LYS A 15 11.04 -17.45 8.46
C LYS A 15 10.97 -15.93 8.31
N PRO A 16 10.80 -15.16 9.40
CA PRO A 16 10.82 -13.71 9.35
C PRO A 16 12.12 -13.17 8.75
N LYS A 17 12.06 -12.12 7.92
CA LYS A 17 13.26 -11.42 7.43
C LYS A 17 13.99 -10.66 8.53
N HIS A 18 13.27 -10.27 9.58
CA HIS A 18 13.80 -9.58 10.75
C HIS A 18 13.39 -10.29 12.05
N PRO A 19 14.22 -10.23 13.11
CA PRO A 19 13.86 -10.78 14.42
C PRO A 19 12.55 -10.19 14.94
N LEU A 20 11.69 -11.06 15.47
CA LEU A 20 10.46 -10.64 16.14
C LEU A 20 10.71 -10.49 17.63
N THR A 21 10.26 -9.39 18.20
CA THR A 21 10.32 -9.15 19.66
C THR A 21 9.19 -9.88 20.38
N LEU A 22 9.13 -11.21 20.21
CA LEU A 22 8.14 -12.09 20.83
C LEU A 22 8.82 -13.03 21.81
N ALA A 23 8.16 -13.31 22.94
CA ALA A 23 8.65 -14.31 23.87
C ALA A 23 8.44 -15.73 23.29
N GLU A 24 9.39 -16.62 23.57
CA GLU A 24 9.28 -18.03 23.15
C GLU A 24 8.00 -18.67 23.72
N GLY A 25 7.31 -19.47 22.90
CA GLY A 25 6.04 -20.11 23.26
C GLY A 25 4.79 -19.22 23.16
N THR A 26 4.92 -17.97 22.71
CA THR A 26 3.76 -17.09 22.49
C THR A 26 2.91 -17.59 21.32
N GLU A 27 1.66 -17.97 21.57
CA GLU A 27 0.69 -18.26 20.51
C GLU A 27 0.29 -16.97 19.78
N VAL A 28 0.32 -17.00 18.45
CA VAL A 28 -0.03 -15.84 17.61
C VAL A 28 -1.02 -16.24 16.51
N ARG A 29 -1.85 -15.30 16.09
CA ARG A 29 -2.68 -15.42 14.88
C ARG A 29 -1.95 -14.76 13.72
N LEU A 30 -1.76 -15.50 12.63
CA LEU A 30 -1.10 -15.01 11.42
C LEU A 30 -2.14 -14.67 10.35
N THR A 31 -1.89 -13.60 9.60
CA THR A 31 -2.57 -13.28 8.35
C THR A 31 -1.52 -13.28 7.26
N LEU A 32 -1.72 -14.10 6.24
CA LEU A 32 -0.75 -14.27 5.15
C LEU A 32 -1.31 -13.61 3.90
N SER A 33 -0.49 -12.76 3.28
CA SER A 33 -0.72 -12.20 1.97
C SER A 33 0.49 -12.54 1.09
N PRO A 34 0.29 -12.94 -0.18
CA PRO A 34 1.41 -13.09 -1.10
C PRO A 34 2.15 -11.75 -1.22
N VAL A 35 3.48 -11.80 -1.19
CA VAL A 35 4.32 -10.65 -1.56
C VAL A 35 4.37 -10.69 -3.08
N ASP A 36 3.44 -9.98 -3.72
CA ASP A 36 3.52 -9.77 -5.17
C ASP A 36 4.76 -8.92 -5.46
N GLU A 37 5.58 -9.28 -6.45
CA GLU A 37 6.72 -8.45 -6.85
C GLU A 37 6.26 -7.09 -7.39
N ASP A 38 5.02 -7.03 -7.87
CA ASP A 38 4.33 -5.83 -8.36
C ASP A 38 3.46 -5.16 -7.28
N TYR A 39 3.66 -5.43 -5.99
CA TYR A 39 2.90 -4.76 -4.93
C TYR A 39 3.24 -3.26 -4.88
N ASP A 40 2.45 -2.46 -5.59
CA ASP A 40 2.46 -1.00 -5.50
C ASP A 40 1.40 -0.54 -4.49
N PRO A 41 1.80 -0.09 -3.27
CA PRO A 41 0.85 0.39 -2.28
C PRO A 41 0.06 1.62 -2.73
N LEU A 42 0.50 2.29 -3.80
CA LEU A 42 -0.19 3.44 -4.38
C LEU A 42 -1.19 3.04 -5.47
N GLU A 43 -1.19 1.79 -5.95
CA GLU A 43 -2.09 1.32 -7.02
C GLU A 43 -3.56 1.59 -6.68
N ALA A 44 -3.95 1.43 -5.42
CA ALA A 44 -5.31 1.66 -4.95
C ALA A 44 -5.75 3.14 -4.96
N VAL A 45 -4.82 4.09 -5.09
CA VAL A 45 -5.08 5.53 -4.99
C VAL A 45 -4.61 6.34 -6.20
N ILE A 46 -3.92 5.70 -7.16
CA ILE A 46 -3.47 6.31 -8.41
C ILE A 46 -4.32 5.83 -9.58
N GLY A 47 -4.51 6.68 -10.59
CA GLY A 47 -5.27 6.32 -11.78
C GLY A 47 -5.32 7.44 -12.81
N ILE A 48 -5.84 7.10 -14.00
CA ILE A 48 -6.05 8.05 -15.09
C ILE A 48 -7.53 8.42 -15.12
N GLY A 49 -7.83 9.68 -14.83
CA GLY A 49 -9.18 10.24 -14.94
C GLY A 49 -9.42 10.89 -16.30
N GLN A 50 -10.69 10.95 -16.71
CA GLN A 50 -11.12 11.82 -17.81
C GLN A 50 -11.37 13.22 -17.26
N GLY A 51 -10.82 14.24 -17.90
CA GLY A 51 -10.91 15.62 -17.45
C GLY A 51 -11.05 16.63 -18.59
N PRO A 52 -11.33 17.90 -18.27
CA PRO A 52 -11.35 18.97 -19.25
C PRO A 52 -10.02 19.11 -19.99
N ALA A 53 -10.07 19.44 -21.29
CA ALA A 53 -8.87 19.61 -22.12
C ALA A 53 -7.94 20.73 -21.62
N ASP A 54 -8.50 21.72 -20.92
CA ASP A 54 -7.80 22.84 -20.29
C ASP A 54 -7.58 22.62 -18.79
N GLY A 55 -7.72 21.38 -18.30
CA GLY A 55 -7.67 21.07 -16.87
C GLY A 55 -6.35 21.47 -16.21
N ALA A 56 -5.22 21.33 -16.90
CA ALA A 56 -3.92 21.76 -16.40
C ALA A 56 -3.80 23.29 -16.32
N ASP A 57 -4.25 24.00 -17.35
CA ASP A 57 -4.18 25.46 -17.43
C ASP A 57 -5.17 26.14 -16.47
N GLN A 58 -6.30 25.49 -16.18
CA GLN A 58 -7.41 26.02 -15.39
C GLN A 58 -7.65 25.25 -14.08
N HIS A 59 -6.62 24.60 -13.53
CA HIS A 59 -6.75 23.79 -12.31
C HIS A 59 -7.32 24.59 -11.12
N ASP A 60 -6.94 25.87 -10.94
CA ASP A 60 -7.51 26.73 -9.88
C ASP A 60 -9.04 26.86 -9.99
N HIS A 61 -9.55 26.99 -11.23
CA HIS A 61 -10.99 27.05 -11.48
C HIS A 61 -11.68 25.75 -11.09
N TYR A 62 -11.09 24.60 -11.43
CA TYR A 62 -11.69 23.30 -11.18
C TYR A 62 -11.55 22.81 -9.72
N ILE A 63 -10.47 23.19 -9.03
CA ILE A 63 -10.20 22.77 -7.65
C ILE A 63 -10.85 23.75 -6.66
N TYR A 64 -10.80 25.06 -6.93
CA TYR A 64 -11.20 26.10 -5.97
C TYR A 64 -12.36 26.98 -6.43
N GLY A 65 -12.85 26.84 -7.67
CA GLY A 65 -13.98 27.61 -8.20
C GLY A 65 -13.64 29.06 -8.58
N THR A 66 -12.35 29.40 -8.74
CA THR A 66 -11.95 30.74 -9.20
C THR A 66 -12.35 30.99 -10.66
N PRO A 67 -12.46 32.25 -11.12
CA PRO A 67 -12.63 32.52 -12.56
C PRO A 67 -11.49 31.92 -13.39
N LYS A 68 -11.80 31.51 -14.64
CA LYS A 68 -10.78 31.04 -15.58
C LYS A 68 -9.81 32.16 -15.94
N ARG A 69 -8.54 31.81 -16.11
CA ARG A 69 -7.46 32.71 -16.55
C ARG A 69 -7.36 32.79 -18.06
#